data_AF-A0A9W3GUH7-F1
#
_entry.id   AF-A0A9W3GUH7-F1
#
_cell.length_a   1.000
_cell.length_b   1.000
_cell.length_c   1.000
_cell.angle_alpha   90.00
_cell.angle_beta   90.00
_cell.angle_gamma   90.00
#
_symmetry.space_group_name_H-M   'P 1'
#
loop_
_entity.id
_entity.type
_entity.pdbx_description
1 polymer ?
#
loop_
_entity_poly.entity_id
_entity_poly.type
_entity_poly.pdbx_seq_one_letter_code
_entity_poly.pdbx_strand_id
1 'polypeptide(L)'
;MGATSSGYCSFTTSHEIRHPDFSGRSPHSSATEMEQEKVNESKELSADAASYRCSACHGDEDWGLGHPIRGRAKSRSLSASPALASTREFRRTRSLHGPCPVTTFGPKACVLQNPQTIMHIQDPASQRLTWNKPPKSGLVIKKIRDASLLQPFKELCVHLMEENNMVVYVEKKVLEDPAIVNDDRFGPVKRRFCTFREDYDDISNQIDFIICLGGDGTLLYASSLFQGSVPPVMAFHLGSLGFLTPFGFESFQSQVSQVIQGNAAVVLRSRLKVRVVKELRGKKVAIPNGISENGVLAAALDAEVGKQVMQYQVLNEVVIDRGPSSYLSNVDVYLDGHLITTVQGDACPSGVIVSTPTGSTAYAAAAGASMIHPNVPAIMITPICPHSLSFRPIVVPAGVELKIMLSPEARNTAWVSFDGRKRQEIRHGDSISITTSCYPLPSICVRDPVSDWFESLAQCLHWNVRKKQAHFTEDEDGEEDGEQGAGS
;
A
#
# COMPACT_ATOMS: atom_id res chain seq x y z
N MET A 1 55.61 -22.68 -14.28
CA MET A 1 55.13 -24.01 -14.71
C MET A 1 53.62 -23.98 -14.54
N GLY A 2 52.73 -23.99 -15.53
CA GLY A 2 52.77 -24.33 -16.96
C GLY A 2 51.47 -25.08 -17.28
N ALA A 3 50.77 -24.68 -18.35
CA ALA A 3 49.52 -25.20 -18.95
C ALA A 3 48.19 -24.75 -18.31
N THR A 4 47.33 -23.92 -18.92
CA THR A 4 46.57 -23.96 -20.20
C THR A 4 45.58 -25.12 -20.36
N SER A 5 44.28 -24.83 -20.39
CA SER A 5 43.39 -25.26 -21.49
C SER A 5 42.04 -24.53 -21.46
N SER A 6 41.72 -23.96 -22.63
CA SER A 6 40.44 -23.39 -23.06
C SER A 6 39.51 -24.49 -23.57
N GLY A 7 38.19 -24.34 -23.38
CA GLY A 7 37.17 -25.20 -24.01
C GLY A 7 35.97 -24.38 -24.48
N TYR A 8 35.99 -23.98 -25.76
CA TYR A 8 34.82 -23.58 -26.53
C TYR A 8 33.95 -24.82 -26.81
N CYS A 9 32.63 -24.70 -26.77
CA CYS A 9 31.74 -25.64 -27.44
C CYS A 9 30.54 -24.90 -28.05
N SER A 10 30.60 -24.74 -29.36
CA SER A 10 29.54 -24.30 -30.26
C SER A 10 29.05 -25.52 -31.04
N PHE A 11 27.75 -25.83 -30.98
CA PHE A 11 27.11 -26.72 -31.94
C PHE A 11 25.74 -26.18 -32.34
N THR A 12 25.63 -25.91 -33.64
CA THR A 12 24.44 -25.63 -34.43
C THR A 12 23.99 -26.90 -35.13
N THR A 13 22.73 -27.32 -35.01
CA THR A 13 21.94 -28.03 -36.05
C THR A 13 20.47 -28.07 -35.58
N SER A 14 19.58 -27.27 -36.14
CA SER A 14 18.66 -27.62 -37.26
C SER A 14 17.76 -28.83 -36.95
N HIS A 15 16.52 -28.57 -36.54
CA HIS A 15 15.41 -29.50 -36.77
C HIS A 15 14.14 -28.71 -37.10
N GLU A 16 13.67 -28.91 -38.33
CA GLU A 16 12.41 -28.44 -38.88
C GLU A 16 11.23 -28.99 -38.07
N ILE A 17 10.32 -28.11 -37.65
CA ILE A 17 9.02 -28.50 -37.09
C ILE A 17 8.01 -28.49 -38.25
N ARG A 18 7.55 -29.69 -38.62
CA ARG A 18 6.43 -29.91 -39.54
C ARG A 18 5.11 -29.52 -38.87
N HIS A 19 4.35 -28.67 -39.55
CA HIS A 19 2.92 -28.46 -39.32
C HIS A 19 2.12 -29.73 -39.61
N PRO A 20 1.06 -30.03 -38.84
CA PRO A 20 -0.08 -30.76 -39.34
C PRO A 20 -1.26 -29.82 -39.58
N ASP A 21 -1.63 -29.72 -40.86
CA ASP A 21 -2.98 -29.35 -41.30
C ASP A 21 -3.99 -30.34 -40.71
N PHE A 22 -5.04 -29.83 -40.08
CA PHE A 22 -6.29 -30.58 -39.91
C PHE A 22 -7.46 -29.73 -40.38
N SER A 23 -8.01 -30.18 -41.50
CA SER A 23 -9.24 -29.73 -42.12
C SER A 23 -10.46 -30.34 -41.44
N GLY A 24 -11.51 -29.53 -41.33
CA GLY A 24 -12.91 -29.96 -41.42
C GLY A 24 -13.52 -30.72 -40.25
N ARG A 25 -14.39 -30.03 -39.49
CA ARG A 25 -15.81 -30.41 -39.26
C ARG A 25 -16.50 -29.40 -38.35
N SER A 26 -17.43 -28.63 -38.92
CA SER A 26 -18.54 -28.00 -38.21
C SER A 26 -19.57 -29.07 -37.80
N PRO A 27 -20.36 -28.82 -36.73
CA PRO A 27 -21.78 -28.58 -37.00
C PRO A 27 -22.47 -27.54 -36.09
N HIS A 28 -23.40 -26.83 -36.74
CA HIS A 28 -24.70 -26.34 -36.26
C HIS A 28 -24.84 -25.42 -35.03
N SER A 29 -25.05 -24.15 -35.40
CA SER A 29 -26.02 -23.18 -34.91
C SER A 29 -27.23 -23.68 -34.10
N SER A 30 -27.51 -23.01 -32.98
CA SER A 30 -28.88 -22.62 -32.61
C SER A 30 -28.85 -21.21 -32.05
N ALA A 31 -29.38 -20.27 -32.85
CA ALA A 31 -29.67 -18.92 -32.46
C ALA A 31 -31.11 -18.90 -31.93
N THR A 32 -31.31 -18.33 -30.76
CA THR A 32 -32.65 -18.07 -30.21
C THR A 32 -32.92 -16.58 -30.40
N GLU A 33 -33.80 -16.27 -31.35
CA GLU A 33 -34.40 -14.96 -31.53
C GLU A 33 -35.29 -14.64 -30.32
N MET A 34 -35.19 -13.41 -29.81
CA MET A 34 -36.21 -12.82 -28.92
C MET A 34 -36.69 -11.52 -29.54
N GLU A 35 -38.00 -11.45 -29.71
CA GLU A 35 -38.78 -10.46 -30.43
C GLU A 35 -38.68 -9.06 -29.83
N GLN A 36 -38.60 -8.05 -30.70
CA GLN A 36 -38.77 -6.64 -30.36
C GLN A 36 -40.26 -6.28 -30.38
N GLU A 37 -40.83 -5.98 -29.21
CA GLU A 37 -42.10 -5.25 -29.12
C GLU A 37 -41.87 -3.75 -29.29
N LYS A 38 -42.53 -3.20 -30.30
CA LYS A 38 -42.65 -1.77 -30.60
C LYS A 38 -43.85 -1.23 -29.82
N VAL A 39 -43.63 -0.28 -28.91
CA VAL A 39 -44.69 0.59 -28.39
C VAL A 39 -44.28 2.04 -28.62
N ASN A 40 -44.99 2.68 -29.55
CA ASN A 40 -45.08 4.12 -29.71
C ASN A 40 -45.95 4.67 -28.58
N GLU A 41 -45.44 5.61 -27.79
CA GLU A 41 -46.29 6.62 -27.18
C GLU A 41 -45.58 7.97 -27.15
N SER A 42 -46.19 8.92 -27.86
CA SER A 42 -45.84 10.32 -27.94
C SER A 42 -46.54 11.05 -26.79
N LYS A 43 -45.80 11.80 -25.98
CA LYS A 43 -46.36 12.90 -25.17
C LYS A 43 -45.27 13.92 -24.89
N GLU A 44 -45.42 15.09 -25.53
CA GLU A 44 -44.79 16.33 -25.12
C GLU A 44 -45.22 16.69 -23.69
N LEU A 45 -44.29 17.21 -22.88
CA LEU A 45 -44.56 18.23 -21.87
C LEU A 45 -43.25 18.94 -21.49
N SER A 46 -43.36 20.25 -21.45
CA SER A 46 -42.33 21.27 -21.36
C SER A 46 -41.86 21.60 -19.94
N ALA A 47 -40.68 22.23 -19.90
CA ALA A 47 -40.22 23.29 -19.00
C ALA A 47 -39.42 22.95 -17.71
N ASP A 48 -38.37 23.75 -17.56
CA ASP A 48 -37.54 24.07 -16.39
C ASP A 48 -36.48 23.08 -15.89
N ALA A 49 -35.38 22.99 -16.65
CA ALA A 49 -34.07 22.64 -16.09
C ALA A 49 -33.31 23.92 -15.71
N ALA A 50 -33.30 24.24 -14.42
CA ALA A 50 -32.42 25.25 -13.86
C ALA A 50 -30.96 24.89 -14.15
N SER A 51 -30.25 25.77 -14.87
CA SER A 51 -28.82 25.60 -15.14
C SER A 51 -28.03 25.71 -13.84
N TYR A 52 -27.45 24.60 -13.37
CA TYR A 52 -26.47 24.64 -12.30
C TYR A 52 -25.17 25.25 -12.85
N ARG A 53 -24.84 26.48 -12.41
CA ARG A 53 -23.63 27.20 -12.83
C ARG A 53 -22.49 26.93 -11.85
N CYS A 54 -21.41 26.34 -12.34
CA CYS A 54 -20.15 26.19 -11.61
C CYS A 54 -19.44 27.55 -11.54
N SER A 55 -19.17 28.04 -10.33
CA SER A 55 -18.57 29.34 -10.04
C SER A 55 -17.04 29.42 -10.27
N ALA A 56 -16.43 28.39 -10.87
CA ALA A 56 -14.99 28.29 -11.06
C ALA A 56 -14.50 28.53 -12.50
N CYS A 57 -15.39 28.79 -13.46
CA CYS A 57 -15.06 28.75 -14.89
C CYS A 57 -15.56 29.93 -15.75
N HIS A 58 -15.56 31.16 -15.22
CA HIS A 58 -15.60 32.36 -16.07
C HIS A 58 -14.53 33.39 -15.65
N GLY A 59 -13.51 33.54 -16.49
CA GLY A 59 -12.83 34.81 -16.71
C GLY A 59 -13.28 35.31 -18.07
N ASP A 60 -13.94 36.47 -18.10
CA ASP A 60 -14.41 37.11 -19.33
C ASP A 60 -13.21 37.57 -20.18
N GLU A 61 -13.12 37.09 -21.42
CA GLU A 61 -12.39 37.78 -22.50
C GLU A 61 -13.27 37.78 -23.75
N ASP A 62 -13.89 38.94 -23.97
CA ASP A 62 -14.74 39.30 -25.10
C ASP A 62 -13.86 39.53 -26.34
N TRP A 63 -13.94 38.66 -27.36
CA TRP A 63 -13.17 38.79 -28.60
C TRP A 63 -14.01 39.44 -29.70
N GLY A 64 -13.87 40.76 -29.81
CA GLY A 64 -14.35 41.54 -30.95
C GLY A 64 -13.55 41.27 -32.24
N LEU A 65 -14.28 41.20 -33.36
CA LEU A 65 -13.83 40.98 -34.74
C LEU A 65 -12.84 42.06 -35.25
N GLY A 66 -11.79 41.63 -35.97
CA GLY A 66 -10.99 42.51 -36.84
C GLY A 66 -9.63 41.95 -37.29
N HIS A 67 -9.59 41.37 -38.49
CA HIS A 67 -8.38 41.11 -39.28
C HIS A 67 -8.15 42.31 -40.27
N PRO A 68 -7.04 42.45 -41.04
CA PRO A 68 -5.82 41.61 -41.15
C PRO A 68 -4.47 42.37 -41.42
N ILE A 69 -3.40 41.59 -41.67
CA ILE A 69 -2.26 41.81 -42.62
C ILE A 69 -0.85 42.16 -42.06
N ARG A 70 0.10 41.27 -42.42
CA ARG A 70 1.57 41.38 -42.65
C ARG A 70 2.55 41.42 -41.46
N GLY A 71 3.38 40.36 -41.43
CA GLY A 71 4.80 40.55 -41.79
C GLY A 71 5.87 40.01 -40.84
N ARG A 72 6.54 38.95 -41.32
CA ARG A 72 7.99 38.70 -41.23
C ARG A 72 8.57 38.10 -39.93
N ALA A 73 9.14 36.91 -40.11
CA ALA A 73 10.07 36.26 -39.19
C ALA A 73 11.34 37.07 -38.93
N LYS A 74 11.89 36.97 -37.72
CA LYS A 74 13.34 36.82 -37.47
C LYS A 74 13.63 36.41 -36.03
N SER A 75 14.56 35.49 -35.94
CA SER A 75 15.24 34.96 -34.77
C SER A 75 16.21 35.98 -34.15
N ARG A 76 16.40 35.86 -32.82
CA ARG A 76 17.68 35.87 -32.07
C ARG A 76 17.63 36.71 -30.77
N SER A 77 18.24 36.07 -29.78
CA SER A 77 19.17 36.61 -28.78
C SER A 77 18.63 36.79 -27.35
N LEU A 78 19.24 35.95 -26.51
CA LEU A 78 19.43 36.11 -25.08
C LEU A 78 20.30 37.34 -24.80
N SER A 79 19.84 38.24 -23.92
CA SER A 79 20.65 38.81 -22.82
C SER A 79 19.90 39.89 -22.02
N ALA A 80 20.13 39.82 -20.69
CA ALA A 80 20.15 40.89 -19.69
C ALA A 80 18.85 41.46 -19.05
N SER A 81 18.49 40.85 -17.91
CA SER A 81 18.30 41.48 -16.57
C SER A 81 17.03 42.35 -16.31
N PRO A 82 16.71 42.70 -15.04
CA PRO A 82 15.63 42.07 -14.29
C PRO A 82 14.50 43.06 -13.96
N ALA A 83 13.26 42.74 -14.32
CA ALA A 83 12.12 43.59 -13.99
C ALA A 83 11.20 42.94 -12.95
N LEU A 84 11.13 43.64 -11.82
CA LEU A 84 10.12 43.68 -10.77
C LEU A 84 9.13 42.52 -10.61
N ALA A 85 9.16 42.00 -9.39
CA ALA A 85 8.09 41.32 -8.67
C ALA A 85 6.67 41.58 -9.21
N SER A 86 6.17 40.61 -9.96
CA SER A 86 4.77 40.23 -9.95
C SER A 86 4.72 38.89 -9.23
N THR A 87 4.30 38.89 -7.96
CA THR A 87 3.85 37.70 -7.26
C THR A 87 2.67 37.09 -8.02
N ARG A 88 2.98 36.32 -9.07
CA ARG A 88 2.07 35.28 -9.54
C ARG A 88 2.00 34.30 -8.39
N GLU A 89 0.97 34.42 -7.58
CA GLU A 89 0.52 33.32 -6.75
C GLU A 89 0.36 32.12 -7.67
N PHE A 90 1.37 31.25 -7.69
CA PHE A 90 1.19 29.90 -8.19
C PHE A 90 0.13 29.30 -7.28
N ARG A 91 -1.14 29.34 -7.73
CA ARG A 91 -2.19 28.48 -7.19
C ARG A 91 -1.67 27.05 -7.37
N ARG A 92 -1.00 26.53 -6.33
CA ARG A 92 -0.68 25.11 -6.24
C ARG A 92 -1.99 24.38 -6.46
N THR A 93 -2.07 23.58 -7.51
CA THR A 93 -3.12 22.58 -7.64
C THR A 93 -2.89 21.59 -6.50
N ARG A 94 -3.51 21.83 -5.35
CA ARG A 94 -3.42 20.98 -4.15
C ARG A 94 -4.14 19.65 -4.33
N SER A 95 -4.76 19.41 -5.48
CA SER A 95 -5.40 18.14 -5.78
C SER A 95 -4.41 17.17 -6.44
N LEU A 96 -4.41 15.93 -5.96
CA LEU A 96 -3.70 14.81 -6.58
C LEU A 96 -4.37 14.36 -7.87
N HIS A 97 -5.62 14.74 -8.08
CA HIS A 97 -6.19 14.72 -9.41
C HIS A 97 -5.57 15.89 -10.18
N GLY A 98 -4.89 15.57 -11.28
CA GLY A 98 -4.46 16.59 -12.23
C GLY A 98 -5.63 17.49 -12.67
N PRO A 99 -5.38 18.57 -13.43
CA PRO A 99 -6.46 19.40 -13.95
C PRO A 99 -7.52 18.49 -14.59
N CYS A 100 -8.80 18.78 -14.33
CA CYS A 100 -9.90 18.00 -14.89
C CYS A 100 -9.67 17.91 -16.41
N PRO A 101 -9.50 16.70 -16.96
CA PRO A 101 -9.14 16.56 -18.36
C PRO A 101 -10.25 17.18 -19.19
N VAL A 102 -9.86 17.94 -20.22
CA VAL A 102 -10.81 18.45 -21.20
C VAL A 102 -11.54 17.24 -21.78
N THR A 103 -12.85 17.16 -21.57
CA THR A 103 -13.66 16.03 -22.01
C THR A 103 -14.07 16.15 -23.47
N THR A 104 -13.61 17.18 -24.20
CA THR A 104 -13.81 17.35 -25.64
C THR A 104 -12.56 16.93 -26.40
N PHE A 105 -12.71 16.05 -27.38
CA PHE A 105 -11.65 15.56 -28.25
C PHE A 105 -11.82 16.10 -29.67
N GLY A 106 -11.04 17.13 -30.01
CA GLY A 106 -11.18 17.82 -31.28
C GLY A 106 -12.54 18.51 -31.45
N PRO A 107 -12.94 18.86 -32.69
CA PRO A 107 -14.12 19.69 -32.93
C PRO A 107 -15.47 18.96 -32.79
N LYS A 108 -15.48 17.63 -32.67
CA LYS A 108 -16.72 16.83 -32.81
C LYS A 108 -16.91 15.70 -31.78
N ALA A 109 -15.89 15.34 -31.02
CA ALA A 109 -16.01 14.25 -30.05
C ALA A 109 -15.95 14.79 -28.61
N CYS A 110 -16.65 14.11 -27.70
CA CYS A 110 -16.56 14.37 -26.28
C CYS A 110 -16.83 13.09 -25.48
N VAL A 111 -16.35 13.03 -24.23
CA VAL A 111 -16.77 12.02 -23.26
C VAL A 111 -18.21 12.33 -22.86
N LEU A 112 -19.09 11.36 -23.08
CA LEU A 112 -20.45 11.44 -22.57
C LEU A 112 -20.42 11.47 -21.05
N GLN A 113 -20.87 12.58 -20.45
CA GLN A 113 -21.00 12.69 -19.00
C GLN A 113 -22.29 11.98 -18.57
N ASN A 114 -22.22 10.66 -18.35
CA ASN A 114 -23.33 9.92 -17.75
C ASN A 114 -23.25 10.03 -16.22
N PRO A 115 -24.26 10.60 -15.53
CA PRO A 115 -24.26 10.72 -14.06
C PRO A 115 -24.01 9.39 -13.33
N GLN A 116 -24.44 8.25 -13.88
CA GLN A 116 -24.21 6.92 -13.30
C GLN A 116 -22.76 6.44 -13.39
N THR A 117 -21.93 7.08 -14.21
CA THR A 117 -20.50 6.76 -14.38
C THR A 117 -19.58 7.69 -13.60
N ILE A 118 -20.12 8.76 -12.99
CA ILE A 118 -19.35 9.72 -12.22
C ILE A 118 -19.09 9.15 -10.83
N MET A 119 -17.82 8.92 -10.51
CA MET A 119 -17.39 8.55 -9.16
C MET A 119 -17.09 9.81 -8.34
N HIS A 120 -17.75 9.98 -7.20
CA HIS A 120 -17.42 11.01 -6.23
C HIS A 120 -16.28 10.54 -5.32
N ILE A 121 -15.06 10.97 -5.63
CA ILE A 121 -13.86 10.64 -4.85
C ILE A 121 -13.47 11.87 -4.03
N GLN A 122 -13.27 11.71 -2.73
CA GLN A 122 -12.75 12.77 -1.87
C GLN A 122 -11.28 13.04 -2.21
N ASP A 123 -10.90 14.31 -2.32
CA ASP A 123 -9.50 14.68 -2.58
C ASP A 123 -8.60 14.21 -1.41
N PRO A 124 -7.68 13.26 -1.63
CA PRO A 124 -6.82 12.73 -0.57
C PRO A 124 -5.94 13.78 0.11
N ALA A 125 -5.63 14.89 -0.55
CA ALA A 125 -4.80 15.96 0.02
C ALA A 125 -5.59 16.93 0.93
N SER A 126 -6.92 16.92 0.84
CA SER A 126 -7.80 17.85 1.57
C SER A 126 -8.48 17.22 2.79
N GLN A 127 -8.11 15.99 3.15
CA GLN A 127 -8.74 15.24 4.24
C GLN A 127 -8.29 15.77 5.61
N ARG A 128 -9.27 15.99 6.50
CA ARG A 128 -9.04 16.48 7.87
C ARG A 128 -9.84 15.66 8.87
N LEU A 129 -9.27 15.49 10.06
CA LEU A 129 -9.92 14.79 11.16
C LEU A 129 -10.99 15.66 11.81
N THR A 130 -12.16 15.09 12.03
CA THR A 130 -13.24 15.71 12.81
C THR A 130 -13.73 14.76 13.88
N TRP A 131 -13.84 15.25 15.11
CA TRP A 131 -14.38 14.49 16.23
C TRP A 131 -15.87 14.79 16.38
N ASN A 132 -16.71 13.79 16.16
CA ASN A 132 -18.16 13.93 16.41
C ASN A 132 -18.46 14.08 17.90
N LYS A 133 -17.61 13.45 18.73
CA LYS A 133 -17.57 13.57 20.19
C LYS A 133 -16.10 13.60 20.60
N PRO A 134 -15.73 14.34 21.67
CA PRO A 134 -14.36 14.36 22.13
C PRO A 134 -13.92 12.94 22.54
N PRO A 135 -12.69 12.51 22.15
CA PRO A 135 -12.19 11.18 22.47
C PRO A 135 -12.02 11.03 23.97
N LYS A 136 -12.45 9.88 24.52
CA LYS A 136 -12.34 9.57 25.96
C LYS A 136 -11.41 8.39 26.23
N SER A 137 -11.18 7.55 25.23
CA SER A 137 -10.36 6.35 25.34
C SER A 137 -9.18 6.41 24.36
N GLY A 138 -7.98 6.18 24.87
CA GLY A 138 -6.74 6.21 24.09
C GLY A 138 -5.99 4.89 24.20
N LEU A 139 -5.63 4.26 23.08
CA LEU A 139 -4.72 3.12 23.04
C LEU A 139 -3.29 3.61 22.87
N VAL A 140 -2.40 3.28 23.80
CA VAL A 140 -0.97 3.59 23.70
C VAL A 140 -0.20 2.33 23.32
N ILE A 141 0.43 2.36 22.15
CA ILE A 141 1.28 1.28 21.63
C ILE A 141 2.73 1.72 21.73
N LYS A 142 3.56 0.96 22.45
CA LYS A 142 5.00 1.19 22.56
C LYS A 142 5.77 0.07 21.88
N LYS A 143 6.88 0.40 21.21
CA LYS A 143 7.84 -0.61 20.73
C LYS A 143 8.40 -1.43 21.92
N ILE A 144 8.29 -2.75 21.81
CA ILE A 144 8.70 -3.69 22.85
C ILE A 144 10.24 -3.71 22.96
N ARG A 145 10.76 -3.92 24.17
CA ARG A 145 12.21 -4.03 24.48
C ARG A 145 13.06 -2.81 24.15
N ASP A 146 12.43 -1.67 23.91
CA ASP A 146 13.13 -0.39 23.73
C ASP A 146 13.08 0.42 25.03
N ALA A 147 14.22 0.50 25.71
CA ALA A 147 14.34 1.20 27.00
C ALA A 147 14.26 2.73 26.84
N SER A 148 14.65 3.26 25.68
CA SER A 148 14.57 4.70 25.38
C SER A 148 13.15 5.25 25.44
N LEU A 149 12.16 4.38 25.19
CA LEU A 149 10.75 4.73 25.17
C LEU A 149 10.08 4.72 26.54
N LEU A 150 10.75 4.22 27.59
CA LEU A 150 10.11 4.03 28.90
C LEU A 150 9.70 5.36 29.52
N GLN A 151 10.59 6.35 29.50
CA GLN A 151 10.33 7.67 30.06
C GLN A 151 9.26 8.44 29.25
N PRO A 152 9.39 8.55 27.90
CA PRO A 152 8.34 9.08 27.03
C PRO A 152 6.97 8.42 27.20
N PHE A 153 6.94 7.09 27.36
CA PHE A 153 5.70 6.35 27.61
C PHE A 153 5.04 6.76 28.92
N LYS A 154 5.82 6.89 30.01
CA LYS A 154 5.30 7.33 31.31
C LYS A 154 4.75 8.74 31.24
N GLU A 155 5.51 9.67 30.67
CA GLU A 155 5.11 11.09 30.50
C GLU A 155 3.83 11.22 29.67
N LEU A 156 3.75 10.52 28.54
CA LEU A 156 2.56 10.52 27.70
C LEU A 156 1.33 9.98 28.45
N CYS A 157 1.46 8.84 29.14
CA CYS A 157 0.33 8.24 29.83
C CYS A 157 -0.18 9.12 30.97
N VAL A 158 0.71 9.76 31.72
CA VAL A 158 0.35 10.72 32.78
C VAL A 158 -0.42 11.89 32.18
N HIS A 159 0.12 12.51 31.13
CA HIS A 159 -0.52 13.63 30.44
C HIS A 159 -1.95 13.29 29.96
N LEU A 160 -2.12 12.13 29.30
CA LEU A 160 -3.43 11.67 28.84
C LEU A 160 -4.43 11.46 29.99
N MET A 161 -3.97 10.89 31.10
CA MET A 161 -4.84 10.55 32.24
C MET A 161 -5.17 11.74 33.15
N GLU A 162 -4.26 12.71 33.29
CA GLU A 162 -4.38 13.83 34.21
C GLU A 162 -4.87 15.10 33.52
N GLU A 163 -4.30 15.44 32.36
CA GLU A 163 -4.65 16.68 31.65
C GLU A 163 -5.82 16.48 30.68
N ASN A 164 -5.85 15.36 29.96
CA ASN A 164 -6.93 15.09 29.00
C ASN A 164 -8.10 14.28 29.59
N ASN A 165 -7.97 13.81 30.83
CA ASN A 165 -8.96 12.98 31.52
C ASN A 165 -9.42 11.77 30.68
N MET A 166 -8.46 11.10 30.02
CA MET A 166 -8.72 9.95 29.14
C MET A 166 -8.44 8.63 29.86
N VAL A 167 -9.20 7.60 29.48
CA VAL A 167 -8.94 6.21 29.83
C VAL A 167 -7.86 5.68 28.89
N VAL A 168 -6.74 5.22 29.44
CA VAL A 168 -5.62 4.73 28.65
C VAL A 168 -5.59 3.20 28.64
N TYR A 169 -5.57 2.64 27.43
CA TYR A 169 -5.45 1.21 27.16
C TYR A 169 -4.01 0.87 26.76
N VAL A 170 -3.50 -0.25 27.28
CA VAL A 170 -2.18 -0.79 26.95
C VAL A 170 -2.20 -2.32 26.90
N GLU A 171 -1.33 -2.94 26.11
CA GLU A 171 -1.20 -4.40 26.14
C GLU A 171 -0.64 -4.84 27.51
N LYS A 172 -1.22 -5.91 28.09
CA LYS A 172 -0.83 -6.41 29.41
C LYS A 172 0.69 -6.62 29.55
N LYS A 173 1.35 -7.15 28.51
CA LYS A 173 2.80 -7.40 28.49
C LYS A 173 3.63 -6.14 28.71
N VAL A 174 3.12 -4.95 28.36
CA VAL A 174 3.83 -3.68 28.58
C VAL A 174 3.97 -3.40 30.06
N LEU A 175 2.94 -3.67 30.87
CA LEU A 175 2.96 -3.44 32.31
C LEU A 175 3.71 -4.51 33.12
N GLU A 176 4.09 -5.61 32.45
CA GLU A 176 4.92 -6.69 32.99
C GLU A 176 6.42 -6.40 32.83
N ASP A 177 6.80 -5.34 32.10
CA ASP A 177 8.20 -4.92 31.96
C ASP A 177 8.79 -4.54 33.34
N PRO A 178 9.92 -5.14 33.75
CA PRO A 178 10.55 -4.86 35.04
C PRO A 178 10.80 -3.37 35.30
N ALA A 179 11.10 -2.58 34.27
CA ALA A 179 11.36 -1.16 34.40
C ALA A 179 10.10 -0.31 34.67
N ILE A 180 8.91 -0.87 34.40
CA ILE A 180 7.62 -0.28 34.74
C ILE A 180 7.10 -0.85 36.06
N VAL A 181 7.32 -2.15 36.30
CA VAL A 181 6.90 -2.82 37.55
C VAL A 181 7.62 -2.24 38.77
N ASN A 182 8.92 -2.01 38.67
CA ASN A 182 9.75 -1.58 39.80
C ASN A 182 9.76 -0.06 40.03
N ASP A 183 8.95 0.70 39.30
CA ASP A 183 8.87 2.15 39.47
C ASP A 183 7.69 2.55 40.38
N ASP A 184 7.99 2.74 41.66
CA ASP A 184 7.00 3.13 42.68
C ASP A 184 6.30 4.46 42.35
N ARG A 185 6.98 5.39 41.68
CA ARG A 185 6.40 6.69 41.29
C ARG A 185 5.30 6.53 40.24
N PHE A 186 5.39 5.47 39.43
CA PHE A 186 4.39 5.16 38.41
C PHE A 186 3.26 4.25 38.92
N GLY A 187 3.35 3.76 40.16
CA GLY A 187 2.38 2.87 40.79
C GLY A 187 0.92 3.36 40.76
N PRO A 188 0.62 4.64 41.08
CA PRO A 188 -0.76 5.16 41.04
C PRO A 188 -1.35 5.17 39.63
N VAL A 189 -0.56 5.56 38.63
CA VAL A 189 -0.94 5.58 37.21
C VAL A 189 -1.14 4.16 36.70
N LYS A 190 -0.25 3.23 37.11
CA LYS A 190 -0.32 1.81 36.75
C LYS A 190 -1.69 1.19 37.06
N ARG A 191 -2.31 1.55 38.18
CA ARG A 191 -3.62 1.03 38.62
C ARG A 191 -4.80 1.56 37.80
N ARG A 192 -4.62 2.66 37.06
CA ARG A 192 -5.66 3.29 36.24
C ARG A 192 -5.70 2.79 34.80
N PHE A 193 -4.70 2.03 34.34
CA PHE A 193 -4.70 1.48 32.99
C PHE A 193 -5.78 0.42 32.79
N CYS A 194 -6.40 0.46 31.61
CA CYS A 194 -7.11 -0.69 31.07
C CYS A 194 -6.10 -1.57 30.32
N THR A 195 -6.08 -2.87 30.61
CA THR A 195 -5.19 -3.81 29.93
C THR A 195 -5.98 -4.79 29.08
N PHE A 196 -5.37 -5.22 27.98
CA PHE A 196 -5.93 -6.23 27.10
C PHE A 196 -4.86 -7.23 26.66
N ARG A 197 -5.29 -8.38 26.16
CA ARG A 197 -4.44 -9.44 25.60
C ARG A 197 -4.76 -9.61 24.11
N GLU A 198 -3.73 -9.46 23.26
CA GLU A 198 -3.80 -9.43 21.78
C GLU A 198 -4.69 -10.51 21.15
N ASP A 199 -4.64 -11.75 21.64
CA ASP A 199 -5.36 -12.89 21.03
C ASP A 199 -6.67 -13.27 21.73
N TYR A 200 -7.06 -12.56 22.79
CA TYR A 200 -8.21 -12.94 23.64
C TYR A 200 -9.25 -11.84 23.79
N ASP A 201 -8.80 -10.60 23.93
CA ASP A 201 -9.67 -9.48 24.28
C ASP A 201 -9.90 -8.60 23.05
N ASP A 202 -11.16 -8.40 22.65
CA ASP A 202 -11.51 -7.50 21.54
C ASP A 202 -11.72 -6.06 22.04
N ILE A 203 -10.80 -5.18 21.65
CA ILE A 203 -10.83 -3.74 21.97
C ILE A 203 -11.32 -2.88 20.81
N SER A 204 -11.72 -3.47 19.67
CA SER A 204 -11.98 -2.74 18.43
C SER A 204 -13.01 -1.60 18.58
N ASN A 205 -14.02 -1.79 19.44
CA ASN A 205 -15.10 -0.82 19.69
C ASN A 205 -14.93 -0.02 20.98
N GLN A 206 -13.79 -0.14 21.67
CA GLN A 206 -13.51 0.51 22.95
C GLN A 206 -12.53 1.68 22.85
N ILE A 207 -11.92 1.89 21.69
CA ILE A 207 -10.83 2.83 21.49
C ILE A 207 -11.27 3.96 20.56
N ASP A 208 -11.15 5.21 21.02
CA ASP A 208 -11.46 6.40 20.23
C ASP A 208 -10.22 6.94 19.49
N PHE A 209 -9.03 6.74 20.06
CA PHE A 209 -7.78 7.34 19.59
C PHE A 209 -6.59 6.42 19.83
N ILE A 210 -5.62 6.36 18.91
CA ILE A 210 -4.43 5.52 19.02
C ILE A 210 -3.17 6.40 18.99
N ILE A 211 -2.29 6.21 19.97
CA ILE A 211 -0.96 6.82 19.98
C ILE A 211 0.12 5.73 19.92
N CYS A 212 0.99 5.84 18.92
CA CYS A 212 2.13 4.95 18.73
C CYS A 212 3.43 5.64 19.15
N LEU A 213 4.23 4.98 19.98
CA LEU A 213 5.57 5.39 20.39
C LEU A 213 6.59 4.40 19.82
N GLY A 214 7.34 4.81 18.80
CA GLY A 214 8.42 4.01 18.21
C GLY A 214 8.50 4.13 16.69
N GLY A 215 8.80 3.01 16.03
CA GLY A 215 8.92 2.95 14.57
C GLY A 215 7.68 2.39 13.88
N ASP A 216 7.78 2.19 12.57
CA ASP A 216 6.71 1.74 11.68
C ASP A 216 5.99 0.46 12.13
N GLY A 217 6.71 -0.47 12.80
CA GLY A 217 6.13 -1.70 13.33
C GLY A 217 5.01 -1.50 14.36
N THR A 218 4.95 -0.33 15.01
CA THR A 218 3.85 0.02 15.94
C THR A 218 2.54 0.27 15.20
N LEU A 219 2.58 0.83 13.98
CA LEU A 219 1.38 1.00 13.15
C LEU A 219 0.92 -0.33 12.55
N LEU A 220 1.84 -1.24 12.22
CA LEU A 220 1.47 -2.59 11.80
C LEU A 220 0.76 -3.34 12.92
N TYR A 221 1.24 -3.15 14.16
CA TYR A 221 0.55 -3.68 15.33
C TYR A 221 -0.85 -3.08 15.47
N ALA A 222 -1.00 -1.75 15.38
CA ALA A 222 -2.30 -1.09 15.39
C ALA A 222 -3.23 -1.66 14.31
N SER A 223 -2.78 -1.76 13.05
CA SER A 223 -3.58 -2.33 11.96
C SER A 223 -4.03 -3.76 12.25
N SER A 224 -3.18 -4.57 12.91
CA SER A 224 -3.50 -5.95 13.27
C SER A 224 -4.61 -6.07 14.31
N LEU A 225 -4.70 -5.11 15.25
CA LEU A 225 -5.74 -5.07 16.28
C LEU A 225 -7.12 -4.68 15.72
N PHE A 226 -7.16 -3.82 14.71
CA PHE A 226 -8.42 -3.29 14.15
C PHE A 226 -8.71 -3.87 12.76
N GLN A 227 -9.39 -5.01 12.68
CA GLN A 227 -9.76 -5.68 11.41
C GLN A 227 -10.97 -5.05 10.69
N GLY A 228 -11.63 -4.07 11.32
CA GLY A 228 -12.71 -3.25 10.76
C GLY A 228 -12.28 -1.78 10.66
N SER A 229 -13.17 -0.87 11.09
CA SER A 229 -12.85 0.56 11.21
C SER A 229 -11.67 0.78 12.16
N VAL A 230 -10.77 1.68 11.79
CA VAL A 230 -9.56 1.99 12.57
C VAL A 230 -9.69 3.39 13.18
N PRO A 231 -9.51 3.55 14.50
CA PRO A 231 -9.42 4.87 15.12
C PRO A 231 -8.25 5.70 14.57
N PRO A 232 -8.30 7.04 14.63
CA PRO A 232 -7.18 7.92 14.24
C PRO A 232 -5.87 7.55 14.94
N VAL A 233 -4.79 7.44 14.17
CA VAL A 233 -3.47 7.02 14.65
C VAL A 233 -2.52 8.22 14.63
N MET A 234 -2.01 8.60 15.79
CA MET A 234 -0.93 9.56 15.97
C MET A 234 0.37 8.82 16.30
N ALA A 235 1.43 9.04 15.55
CA ALA A 235 2.63 8.21 15.62
C ALA A 235 3.90 9.03 15.83
N PHE A 236 4.57 8.80 16.95
CA PHE A 236 5.80 9.46 17.35
C PHE A 236 7.04 8.61 17.06
N HIS A 237 8.05 9.21 16.44
CA HIS A 237 9.39 8.63 16.36
C HIS A 237 10.25 9.11 17.54
N LEU A 238 11.06 8.20 18.07
CA LEU A 238 12.01 8.46 19.15
C LEU A 238 13.34 7.83 18.74
N GLY A 239 14.06 8.51 17.87
CA GLY A 239 15.25 8.01 17.17
C GLY A 239 15.24 8.43 15.70
N SER A 240 15.68 7.52 14.82
CA SER A 240 15.56 7.73 13.37
C SER A 240 14.10 7.86 12.94
N LEU A 241 13.80 8.86 12.11
CA LEU A 241 12.48 9.02 11.49
C LEU A 241 12.11 7.74 10.71
N GLY A 242 10.87 7.27 10.87
CA GLY A 242 10.28 6.22 10.05
C GLY A 242 9.37 6.81 8.96
N PHE A 243 8.93 5.99 8.01
CA PHE A 243 8.00 6.44 6.97
C PHE A 243 6.56 6.65 7.50
N LEU A 244 6.25 6.08 8.66
CA LEU A 244 4.91 6.08 9.26
C LEU A 244 4.80 6.87 10.56
N THR A 245 5.90 7.43 11.09
CA THR A 245 5.96 8.06 12.41
C THR A 245 6.39 9.53 12.34
N PRO A 246 5.54 10.44 11.82
CA PRO A 246 5.96 11.79 11.47
C PRO A 246 6.23 12.71 12.69
N PHE A 247 5.66 12.42 13.88
CA PHE A 247 5.76 13.31 15.03
C PHE A 247 7.05 13.11 15.83
N GLY A 248 7.77 14.19 16.13
CA GLY A 248 8.83 14.18 17.15
C GLY A 248 8.23 14.29 18.56
N PHE A 249 8.88 13.69 19.57
CA PHE A 249 8.35 13.65 20.93
C PHE A 249 8.58 14.93 21.76
N GLU A 250 9.45 15.84 21.31
CA GLU A 250 9.88 17.03 22.07
C GLU A 250 8.75 18.01 22.47
N SER A 251 7.65 18.05 21.70
CA SER A 251 6.51 18.95 21.93
C SER A 251 5.17 18.22 21.95
N PHE A 252 5.17 16.96 22.42
CA PHE A 252 4.02 16.07 22.31
C PHE A 252 2.75 16.62 22.98
N GLN A 253 2.85 17.32 24.12
CA GLN A 253 1.67 17.81 24.86
C GLN A 253 0.82 18.77 24.01
N SER A 254 1.50 19.70 23.33
CA SER A 254 0.85 20.68 22.45
C SER A 254 0.22 20.00 21.23
N GLN A 255 0.92 19.03 20.64
CA GLN A 255 0.48 18.33 19.45
C GLN A 255 -0.70 17.40 19.75
N VAL A 256 -0.65 16.66 20.86
CA VAL A 256 -1.76 15.81 21.34
C VAL A 256 -2.99 16.67 21.60
N SER A 257 -2.83 17.80 22.28
CA SER A 257 -3.93 18.74 22.54
C SER A 257 -4.55 19.29 21.26
N GLN A 258 -3.73 19.67 20.27
CA GLN A 258 -4.21 20.13 18.96
C GLN A 258 -4.99 19.03 18.22
N VAL A 259 -4.51 17.79 18.24
CA VAL A 259 -5.18 16.65 17.61
C VAL A 259 -6.53 16.37 18.27
N ILE A 260 -6.62 16.43 19.61
CA ILE A 260 -7.86 16.22 20.36
C ILE A 260 -8.87 17.34 20.12
N GLN A 261 -8.40 18.59 20.00
CA GLN A 261 -9.24 19.74 19.62
C GLN A 261 -9.79 19.61 18.19
N GLY A 262 -9.12 18.82 17.35
CA GLY A 262 -9.59 18.41 16.03
C GLY A 262 -8.97 19.22 14.90
N ASN A 263 -9.46 18.97 13.68
CA ASN A 263 -9.03 19.62 12.45
C ASN A 263 -7.57 19.35 12.05
N ALA A 264 -6.96 18.26 12.52
CA ALA A 264 -5.64 17.82 12.05
C ALA A 264 -5.73 17.26 10.61
N ALA A 265 -4.68 17.44 9.80
CA ALA A 265 -4.61 16.79 8.49
C ALA A 265 -4.43 15.27 8.65
N VAL A 266 -5.02 14.49 7.74
CA VAL A 266 -4.99 13.01 7.81
C VAL A 266 -4.65 12.44 6.45
N VAL A 267 -3.84 11.38 6.45
CA VAL A 267 -3.64 10.47 5.33
C VAL A 267 -4.45 9.20 5.59
N LEU A 268 -5.43 8.90 4.73
CA LEU A 268 -6.09 7.60 4.73
C LEU A 268 -5.23 6.57 4.01
N ARG A 269 -4.40 5.84 4.76
CA ARG A 269 -3.53 4.79 4.22
C ARG A 269 -4.38 3.58 3.84
N SER A 270 -4.44 3.28 2.54
CA SER A 270 -5.16 2.10 2.05
C SER A 270 -4.63 0.82 2.68
N ARG A 271 -5.51 -0.14 2.96
CA ARG A 271 -5.17 -1.50 3.36
C ARG A 271 -5.61 -2.51 2.30
N LEU A 272 -5.01 -3.69 2.28
CA LEU A 272 -5.50 -4.83 1.50
C LEU A 272 -6.46 -5.65 2.35
N LYS A 273 -7.62 -5.98 1.79
CA LYS A 273 -8.52 -7.01 2.30
C LYS A 273 -8.14 -8.32 1.62
N VAL A 274 -7.71 -9.28 2.43
CA VAL A 274 -7.23 -10.58 1.96
C VAL A 274 -8.18 -11.66 2.44
N ARG A 275 -8.70 -12.45 1.53
CA ARG A 275 -9.56 -13.59 1.82
C ARG A 275 -8.83 -14.86 1.44
N VAL A 276 -8.54 -15.70 2.42
CA VAL A 276 -7.95 -17.02 2.20
C VAL A 276 -9.05 -18.06 2.29
N VAL A 277 -9.26 -18.79 1.21
CA VAL A 277 -10.20 -19.91 1.14
C VAL A 277 -9.38 -21.18 1.13
N LYS A 278 -9.55 -22.00 2.16
CA LYS A 278 -8.92 -23.32 2.28
C LYS A 278 -9.95 -24.41 2.15
N GLU A 279 -9.63 -25.48 1.41
CA GLU A 279 -10.51 -26.65 1.37
C GLU A 279 -10.39 -27.46 2.67
N LEU A 280 -11.50 -27.70 3.37
CA LEU A 280 -11.50 -28.61 4.52
C LEU A 280 -11.34 -30.03 3.99
N ARG A 281 -10.10 -30.49 4.05
CA ARG A 281 -9.81 -31.91 3.90
C ARG A 281 -10.22 -32.59 5.20
N GLY A 282 -11.46 -33.07 5.26
CA GLY A 282 -11.89 -33.93 6.34
C GLY A 282 -10.87 -35.06 6.50
N LYS A 283 -10.40 -35.29 7.74
CA LYS A 283 -9.88 -36.61 8.09
C LYS A 283 -10.96 -37.58 7.64
N LYS A 284 -10.70 -38.41 6.63
CA LYS A 284 -11.46 -39.64 6.44
C LYS A 284 -11.28 -40.42 7.74
N VAL A 285 -12.19 -40.22 8.69
CA VAL A 285 -12.41 -41.21 9.73
C VAL A 285 -12.81 -42.43 8.93
N ALA A 286 -11.91 -43.42 8.91
CA ALA A 286 -12.22 -44.72 8.37
C ALA A 286 -13.50 -45.17 9.08
N ILE A 287 -14.62 -45.20 8.35
CA ILE A 287 -15.80 -45.92 8.79
C ILE A 287 -15.31 -47.37 8.89
N PRO A 288 -15.23 -47.99 10.07
CA PRO A 288 -14.93 -49.40 10.16
C PRO A 288 -16.05 -50.11 9.39
N ASN A 289 -15.67 -50.96 8.44
CA ASN A 289 -16.57 -51.81 7.67
C ASN A 289 -17.64 -52.43 8.59
N GLY A 290 -18.83 -51.84 8.57
CA GLY A 290 -20.04 -52.38 9.17
C GLY A 290 -21.01 -52.58 8.04
N ILE A 291 -21.09 -53.81 7.55
CA ILE A 291 -22.13 -54.26 6.62
C ILE A 291 -23.46 -53.99 7.30
N SER A 292 -24.32 -53.20 6.66
CA SER A 292 -25.74 -53.12 7.01
C SER A 292 -26.52 -53.73 5.84
N GLU A 293 -27.16 -54.87 6.09
CA GLU A 293 -28.19 -55.42 5.23
C GLU A 293 -29.33 -54.41 5.14
N ASN A 294 -29.48 -53.78 3.98
CA ASN A 294 -30.74 -53.47 3.30
C ASN A 294 -30.42 -52.47 2.17
N GLY A 295 -30.40 -52.98 0.93
CA GLY A 295 -29.96 -52.28 -0.26
C GLY A 295 -30.83 -51.08 -0.64
N VAL A 296 -30.42 -49.89 -0.20
CA VAL A 296 -30.85 -48.61 -0.78
C VAL A 296 -29.60 -47.81 -1.12
N LEU A 297 -29.37 -47.60 -2.41
CA LEU A 297 -28.37 -46.69 -2.95
C LEU A 297 -28.71 -45.26 -2.49
N ALA A 298 -27.89 -44.70 -1.59
CA ALA A 298 -27.89 -43.27 -1.32
C ALA A 298 -27.26 -42.55 -2.51
N ALA A 299 -28.09 -42.24 -3.51
CA ALA A 299 -27.74 -41.33 -4.59
C ALA A 299 -27.64 -39.89 -4.06
N ALA A 300 -26.54 -39.23 -4.44
CA ALA A 300 -26.34 -37.78 -4.47
C ALA A 300 -26.73 -36.99 -3.20
N LEU A 301 -25.87 -37.07 -2.19
CA LEU A 301 -25.63 -35.89 -1.33
C LEU A 301 -24.48 -35.13 -1.98
N ASP A 302 -24.80 -34.01 -2.63
CA ASP A 302 -23.82 -33.03 -3.06
C ASP A 302 -22.91 -32.68 -1.88
N ALA A 303 -21.66 -33.11 -1.99
CA ALA A 303 -20.63 -32.76 -1.04
C ALA A 303 -20.33 -31.26 -1.24
N GLU A 304 -21.04 -30.38 -0.53
CA GLU A 304 -20.47 -29.09 -0.17
C GLU A 304 -19.23 -29.37 0.68
N VAL A 305 -18.10 -29.56 0.00
CA VAL A 305 -16.77 -29.64 0.59
C VAL A 305 -16.62 -28.38 1.42
N GLY A 306 -16.67 -28.53 2.75
CA GLY A 306 -16.62 -27.40 3.66
C GLY A 306 -15.40 -26.54 3.33
N LYS A 307 -15.59 -25.26 3.02
CA LYS A 307 -14.50 -24.32 2.77
C LYS A 307 -14.27 -23.51 4.03
N GLN A 308 -13.04 -23.50 4.54
CA GLN A 308 -12.65 -22.61 5.61
C GLN A 308 -12.27 -21.26 4.99
N VAL A 309 -13.02 -20.21 5.31
CA VAL A 309 -12.75 -18.86 4.82
C VAL A 309 -12.22 -18.01 5.95
N MET A 310 -11.06 -17.40 5.73
CA MET A 310 -10.43 -16.46 6.66
C MET A 310 -10.26 -15.11 5.97
N GLN A 311 -10.40 -14.03 6.73
CA GLN A 311 -10.23 -12.67 6.23
C GLN A 311 -9.23 -11.90 7.09
N TYR A 312 -8.36 -11.14 6.42
CA TYR A 312 -7.31 -10.34 7.04
C TYR A 312 -7.28 -8.93 6.44
N GLN A 313 -6.99 -7.93 7.27
CA GLN A 313 -6.61 -6.58 6.85
C GLN A 313 -5.10 -6.42 6.95
N VAL A 314 -4.50 -5.89 5.90
CA VAL A 314 -3.05 -5.79 5.75
C VAL A 314 -2.67 -4.37 5.36
N LEU A 315 -1.76 -3.73 6.10
CA LEU A 315 -1.36 -2.35 5.86
C LEU A 315 -0.26 -2.25 4.82
N ASN A 316 0.80 -3.05 4.94
CA ASN A 316 1.94 -2.99 4.05
C ASN A 316 1.80 -4.03 2.94
N GLU A 317 1.91 -5.32 3.26
CA GLU A 317 1.99 -6.36 2.24
C GLU A 317 1.50 -7.74 2.65
N VAL A 318 1.04 -8.46 1.63
CA VAL A 318 0.85 -9.91 1.63
C VAL A 318 2.04 -10.53 0.91
N VAL A 319 2.76 -11.41 1.58
CA VAL A 319 3.91 -12.10 0.99
C VAL A 319 3.52 -13.55 0.75
N ILE A 320 3.64 -14.01 -0.48
CA ILE A 320 3.52 -15.42 -0.84
C ILE A 320 4.91 -15.91 -1.23
N ASP A 321 5.45 -16.86 -0.48
CA ASP A 321 6.80 -17.39 -0.68
C ASP A 321 6.82 -18.93 -0.70
N ARG A 322 7.93 -19.51 -1.18
CA ARG A 322 8.12 -20.97 -1.29
C ARG A 322 8.24 -21.73 0.04
N GLY A 323 8.27 -21.04 1.18
CA GLY A 323 8.44 -21.67 2.48
C GLY A 323 9.80 -22.34 2.66
N PRO A 324 9.86 -23.44 3.46
CA PRO A 324 11.08 -24.19 3.67
C PRO A 324 11.48 -25.07 2.46
N SER A 325 10.65 -25.17 1.42
CA SER A 325 10.89 -26.03 0.25
C SER A 325 12.13 -25.59 -0.52
N SER A 326 13.03 -26.50 -0.86
CA SER A 326 14.15 -26.23 -1.77
C SER A 326 13.75 -26.11 -3.24
N TYR A 327 12.55 -26.58 -3.61
CA TYR A 327 12.04 -26.54 -4.98
C TYR A 327 11.37 -25.20 -5.31
N LEU A 328 11.35 -24.86 -6.60
CA LEU A 328 10.60 -23.74 -7.18
C LEU A 328 9.15 -23.72 -6.66
N SER A 329 8.69 -22.56 -6.20
CA SER A 329 7.24 -22.34 -6.02
C SER A 329 6.63 -21.98 -7.36
N ASN A 330 5.61 -22.73 -7.81
CA ASN A 330 4.79 -22.36 -8.96
C ASN A 330 3.48 -21.74 -8.45
N VAL A 331 3.38 -20.42 -8.52
CA VAL A 331 2.24 -19.66 -8.00
C VAL A 331 1.58 -18.91 -9.15
N ASP A 332 0.32 -19.21 -9.45
CA ASP A 332 -0.43 -18.53 -10.48
C ASP A 332 -1.05 -17.24 -9.93
N VAL A 333 -0.87 -16.15 -10.67
CA VAL A 333 -1.42 -14.82 -10.34
C VAL A 333 -2.45 -14.43 -11.39
N TYR A 334 -3.68 -14.25 -10.94
CA TYR A 334 -4.81 -13.81 -11.75
C TYR A 334 -5.20 -12.39 -11.37
N LEU A 335 -5.60 -11.59 -12.36
CA LEU A 335 -6.15 -10.24 -12.18
C LEU A 335 -7.51 -10.18 -12.88
N ASP A 336 -8.56 -9.85 -12.12
CA ASP A 336 -9.95 -9.82 -12.59
C ASP A 336 -10.34 -11.09 -13.38
N GLY A 337 -9.90 -12.26 -12.89
CA GLY A 337 -10.17 -13.57 -13.50
C GLY A 337 -9.20 -13.99 -14.62
N HIS A 338 -8.33 -13.11 -15.11
CA HIS A 338 -7.39 -13.42 -16.18
C HIS A 338 -6.04 -13.85 -15.61
N LEU A 339 -5.50 -14.99 -16.04
CA LEU A 339 -4.16 -15.44 -15.66
C LEU A 339 -3.12 -14.48 -16.27
N ILE A 340 -2.35 -13.80 -15.42
CA ILE A 340 -1.30 -12.88 -15.86
C ILE A 340 0.02 -13.62 -16.03
N THR A 341 0.43 -14.37 -15.01
CA THR A 341 1.68 -15.11 -15.03
C THR A 341 1.67 -16.20 -13.97
N THR A 342 2.48 -17.24 -14.20
CA THR A 342 2.92 -18.17 -13.16
C THR A 342 4.27 -17.67 -12.64
N VAL A 343 4.33 -17.33 -11.36
CA VAL A 343 5.55 -16.92 -10.69
C VAL A 343 6.38 -18.16 -10.42
N GLN A 344 7.59 -18.17 -11.00
CA GLN A 344 8.60 -19.20 -10.82
C GLN A 344 9.90 -18.51 -10.40
N GLY A 345 10.56 -19.00 -9.36
CA GLY A 345 11.89 -18.54 -8.97
C GLY A 345 12.74 -19.67 -8.40
N ASP A 346 14.02 -19.71 -8.77
CA ASP A 346 14.99 -20.69 -8.28
C ASP A 346 15.72 -20.24 -7.00
N ALA A 347 15.79 -18.93 -6.74
CA ALA A 347 16.58 -18.36 -5.65
C ALA A 347 15.75 -18.19 -4.36
N CYS A 348 16.26 -18.67 -3.23
CA CYS A 348 15.62 -18.46 -1.93
C CYS A 348 15.60 -16.97 -1.55
N PRO A 349 14.46 -16.37 -1.14
CA PRO A 349 13.09 -16.88 -1.22
C PRO A 349 12.39 -16.44 -2.52
N SER A 350 12.01 -17.40 -3.37
CA SER A 350 11.17 -17.12 -4.55
C SER A 350 9.73 -16.86 -4.11
N GLY A 351 9.08 -15.87 -4.70
CA GLY A 351 7.72 -15.53 -4.33
C GLY A 351 7.16 -14.28 -4.99
N VAL A 352 6.05 -13.81 -4.46
CA VAL A 352 5.39 -12.56 -4.87
C VAL A 352 4.93 -11.79 -3.64
N ILE A 353 5.17 -10.48 -3.67
CA ILE A 353 4.68 -9.52 -2.69
C ILE A 353 3.55 -8.75 -3.33
N VAL A 354 2.39 -8.73 -2.70
CA VAL A 354 1.29 -7.83 -3.05
C VAL A 354 1.22 -6.76 -1.97
N SER A 355 1.53 -5.51 -2.31
CA SER A 355 1.67 -4.42 -1.34
C SER A 355 0.78 -3.21 -1.65
N THR A 356 0.50 -2.44 -0.62
CA THR A 356 -0.11 -1.11 -0.74
C THR A 356 0.97 -0.07 -1.08
N PRO A 357 0.59 1.17 -1.44
CA PRO A 357 1.52 2.29 -1.51
C PRO A 357 2.27 2.54 -0.20
N THR A 358 1.64 2.27 0.94
CA THR A 358 2.30 2.35 2.26
C THR A 358 3.37 1.28 2.41
N GLY A 359 3.12 0.05 1.95
CA GLY A 359 4.12 -1.03 1.92
C GLY A 359 5.22 -0.86 0.87
N SER A 360 5.14 0.13 -0.02
CA SER A 360 6.16 0.38 -1.05
C SER A 360 7.54 0.72 -0.48
N THR A 361 7.60 1.21 0.76
CA THR A 361 8.84 1.53 1.49
C THR A 361 9.25 0.43 2.48
N ALA A 362 8.51 -0.68 2.53
CA ALA A 362 8.76 -1.81 3.42
C ALA A 362 9.45 -2.95 2.66
N TYR A 363 8.94 -4.19 2.74
CA TYR A 363 9.60 -5.33 2.12
C TYR A 363 9.64 -5.25 0.59
N ALA A 364 8.62 -4.63 -0.03
CA ALA A 364 8.59 -4.40 -1.47
C ALA A 364 9.78 -3.55 -1.96
N ALA A 365 10.23 -2.55 -1.19
CA ALA A 365 11.39 -1.73 -1.53
C ALA A 365 12.66 -2.59 -1.68
N ALA A 366 12.87 -3.52 -0.73
CA ALA A 366 14.02 -4.42 -0.75
C ALA A 366 13.96 -5.42 -1.93
N ALA A 367 12.76 -5.76 -2.40
CA ALA A 367 12.54 -6.59 -3.59
C ALA A 367 12.61 -5.80 -4.92
N GLY A 368 12.95 -4.50 -4.88
CA GLY A 368 13.15 -3.67 -6.07
C GLY A 368 11.91 -2.93 -6.55
N ALA A 369 10.86 -2.83 -5.74
CA ALA A 369 9.69 -2.02 -6.07
C ALA A 369 10.00 -0.52 -6.05
N SER A 370 9.20 0.25 -6.79
CA SER A 370 9.24 1.71 -6.72
C SER A 370 8.55 2.22 -5.46
N MET A 371 9.04 3.33 -4.90
CA MET A 371 8.37 4.00 -3.79
C MET A 371 7.16 4.79 -4.30
N ILE A 372 6.01 4.60 -3.67
CA ILE A 372 4.74 5.20 -4.08
C ILE A 372 4.20 6.05 -2.93
N HIS A 373 3.78 7.28 -3.24
CA HIS A 373 3.14 8.16 -2.28
C HIS A 373 1.82 7.54 -1.78
N PRO A 374 1.50 7.60 -0.47
CA PRO A 374 0.34 6.89 0.12
C PRO A 374 -1.01 7.26 -0.48
N ASN A 375 -1.14 8.46 -1.05
CA ASN A 375 -2.37 8.92 -1.69
C ASN A 375 -2.57 8.41 -3.13
N VAL A 376 -1.62 7.68 -3.72
CA VAL A 376 -1.80 7.10 -5.07
C VAL A 376 -2.68 5.85 -4.94
N PRO A 377 -3.88 5.80 -5.55
CA PRO A 377 -4.78 4.66 -5.41
C PRO A 377 -4.33 3.48 -6.29
N ALA A 378 -3.48 2.62 -5.74
CA ALA A 378 -2.92 1.48 -6.46
C ALA A 378 -2.69 0.24 -5.58
N ILE A 379 -2.58 -0.92 -6.22
CA ILE A 379 -2.02 -2.14 -5.64
C ILE A 379 -0.72 -2.45 -6.38
N MET A 380 0.30 -2.90 -5.67
CA MET A 380 1.60 -3.25 -6.24
C MET A 380 1.79 -4.76 -6.22
N ILE A 381 2.40 -5.30 -7.28
CA ILE A 381 2.79 -6.70 -7.41
C ILE A 381 4.30 -6.72 -7.64
N THR A 382 5.06 -7.23 -6.68
CA THR A 382 6.53 -7.23 -6.73
C THR A 382 7.03 -8.67 -6.62
N PRO A 383 7.66 -9.23 -7.66
CA PRO A 383 8.27 -10.55 -7.55
C PRO A 383 9.47 -10.55 -6.62
N ILE A 384 9.68 -11.64 -5.89
CA ILE A 384 10.88 -11.87 -5.09
C ILE A 384 11.79 -12.81 -5.86
N CYS A 385 12.97 -12.32 -6.24
CA CYS A 385 14.00 -13.07 -6.97
C CYS A 385 13.44 -13.95 -8.11
N PRO A 386 12.71 -13.38 -9.09
CA PRO A 386 12.07 -14.16 -10.14
C PRO A 386 13.12 -14.83 -11.04
N HIS A 387 12.86 -16.07 -11.48
CA HIS A 387 13.72 -16.74 -12.45
C HIS A 387 13.65 -16.07 -13.83
N SER A 388 12.48 -15.50 -14.16
CA SER A 388 12.29 -14.73 -15.39
C SER A 388 12.76 -13.28 -15.22
N LEU A 389 13.75 -12.87 -16.03
CA LEU A 389 14.28 -11.50 -16.07
C LEU A 389 13.26 -10.47 -16.60
N SER A 390 12.20 -10.92 -17.28
CA SER A 390 11.13 -10.05 -17.77
C SER A 390 10.07 -9.76 -16.71
N PHE A 391 10.02 -10.51 -15.61
CA PHE A 391 9.03 -10.27 -14.57
C PHE A 391 9.48 -9.14 -13.65
N ARG A 392 8.98 -7.93 -13.93
CA ARG A 392 9.28 -6.71 -13.18
C ARG A 392 8.14 -6.38 -12.21
N PRO A 393 8.39 -5.52 -11.20
CA PRO A 393 7.32 -4.99 -10.37
C PRO A 393 6.26 -4.27 -11.22
N ILE A 394 4.99 -4.50 -10.93
CA ILE A 394 3.84 -3.93 -11.64
C ILE A 394 2.97 -3.17 -10.65
N VAL A 395 2.41 -2.04 -11.10
CA VAL A 395 1.44 -1.24 -10.35
C VAL A 395 0.11 -1.31 -11.09
N VAL A 396 -0.95 -1.69 -10.38
CA VAL A 396 -2.29 -1.86 -10.93
C VAL A 396 -3.30 -0.97 -10.18
N PRO A 397 -4.44 -0.59 -10.81
CA PRO A 397 -5.44 0.25 -10.15
C PRO A 397 -6.00 -0.39 -8.87
N ALA A 398 -6.34 0.41 -7.86
CA ALA A 398 -6.89 -0.08 -6.58
C ALA A 398 -8.22 -0.85 -6.69
N GLY A 399 -8.95 -0.70 -7.80
CA GLY A 399 -10.26 -1.34 -8.01
C GLY A 399 -10.21 -2.80 -8.45
N VAL A 400 -9.03 -3.34 -8.77
CA VAL A 400 -8.89 -4.70 -9.32
C VAL A 400 -8.92 -5.77 -8.21
N GLU A 401 -9.36 -6.98 -8.55
CA GLU A 401 -9.23 -8.16 -7.70
C GLU A 401 -8.05 -9.02 -8.17
N LEU A 402 -7.12 -9.29 -7.25
CA LEU A 402 -6.07 -10.27 -7.47
C LEU A 402 -6.49 -11.61 -6.87
N LYS A 403 -6.25 -12.69 -7.60
CA LYS A 403 -6.42 -14.04 -7.09
C LYS A 403 -5.12 -14.82 -7.26
N ILE A 404 -4.63 -15.40 -6.18
CA ILE A 404 -3.38 -16.14 -6.14
C ILE A 404 -3.67 -17.57 -5.70
N MET A 405 -3.15 -18.54 -6.45
CA MET A 405 -3.33 -19.97 -6.21
C MET A 405 -2.03 -20.71 -6.53
N LEU A 406 -1.88 -21.92 -6.00
CA LEU A 406 -0.83 -22.81 -6.51
C LEU A 406 -1.20 -23.27 -7.93
N SER A 407 -0.21 -23.24 -8.81
CA SER A 407 -0.35 -23.81 -10.15
C SER A 407 -0.66 -25.30 -10.04
N PRO A 408 -1.49 -25.90 -10.92
CA PRO A 408 -1.74 -27.34 -10.92
C PRO A 408 -0.46 -28.19 -11.00
N GLU A 409 0.60 -27.66 -11.60
CA GLU A 409 1.91 -28.32 -11.76
C GLU A 409 2.83 -28.15 -10.54
N ALA A 410 2.42 -27.39 -9.52
CA ALA A 410 3.23 -27.14 -8.34
C ALA A 410 3.50 -28.45 -7.56
N ARG A 411 4.78 -28.75 -7.32
CA ARG A 411 5.19 -29.95 -6.57
C ARG A 411 5.20 -29.75 -5.06
N ASN A 412 5.12 -28.51 -4.61
CA ASN A 412 5.32 -28.09 -3.23
C ASN A 412 4.31 -27.02 -2.83
N THR A 413 4.13 -26.87 -1.54
CA THR A 413 3.23 -25.88 -0.95
C THR A 413 3.86 -24.49 -0.99
N ALA A 414 3.01 -23.46 -0.89
CA ALA A 414 3.43 -22.09 -0.69
C ALA A 414 3.07 -21.65 0.73
N TRP A 415 3.64 -20.54 1.17
CA TRP A 415 3.34 -19.93 2.45
C TRP A 415 2.90 -18.49 2.21
N VAL A 416 1.85 -18.08 2.90
CA VAL A 416 1.42 -16.69 2.91
C VAL A 416 1.64 -16.07 4.28
N SER A 417 2.06 -14.81 4.31
CA SER A 417 2.12 -13.98 5.51
C SER A 417 1.47 -12.62 5.27
N PHE A 418 1.05 -11.99 6.36
CA PHE A 418 0.29 -10.74 6.36
C PHE A 418 1.02 -9.73 7.25
N ASP A 419 1.58 -8.66 6.68
CA ASP A 419 2.45 -7.70 7.40
C ASP A 419 3.57 -8.40 8.21
N GLY A 420 4.15 -9.48 7.67
CA GLY A 420 5.16 -10.30 8.33
C GLY A 420 4.66 -11.18 9.49
N ARG A 421 3.34 -11.30 9.68
CA ARG A 421 2.69 -12.07 10.76
C ARG A 421 1.76 -13.15 10.20
N LYS A 422 1.20 -13.97 11.12
CA LYS A 422 0.16 -14.99 10.86
C LYS A 422 0.48 -15.88 9.65
N ARG A 423 1.72 -16.37 9.59
CA ARG A 423 2.20 -17.18 8.47
C ARG A 423 1.43 -18.50 8.40
N GLN A 424 0.95 -18.86 7.22
CA GLN A 424 0.16 -20.07 7.02
C GLN A 424 0.50 -20.75 5.70
N GLU A 425 0.45 -22.08 5.71
CA GLU A 425 0.66 -22.90 4.51
C GLU A 425 -0.56 -22.81 3.57
N ILE A 426 -0.29 -22.81 2.26
CA ILE A 426 -1.23 -22.81 1.14
C ILE A 426 -0.98 -24.07 0.32
N ARG A 427 -2.05 -24.82 0.08
CA ARG A 427 -2.02 -26.12 -0.63
C ARG A 427 -2.84 -26.05 -1.90
N HIS A 428 -2.73 -27.08 -2.73
CA HIS A 428 -3.59 -27.27 -3.90
C HIS A 428 -5.07 -27.23 -3.49
N GLY A 429 -5.86 -26.48 -4.24
CA GLY A 429 -7.28 -26.20 -3.95
C GLY A 429 -7.51 -24.94 -3.11
N ASP A 430 -6.49 -24.45 -2.39
CA ASP A 430 -6.60 -23.20 -1.63
C ASP A 430 -6.46 -21.99 -2.56
N SER A 431 -7.09 -20.88 -2.20
CA SER A 431 -6.97 -19.63 -2.94
C SER A 431 -6.88 -18.40 -2.03
N ILE A 432 -6.18 -17.38 -2.52
CA ILE A 432 -6.02 -16.09 -1.84
C ILE A 432 -6.60 -15.02 -2.77
N SER A 433 -7.69 -14.36 -2.36
CA SER A 433 -8.24 -13.19 -3.04
C SER A 433 -7.78 -11.92 -2.33
N ILE A 434 -7.29 -10.93 -3.06
CA ILE A 434 -6.77 -9.67 -2.54
C ILE A 434 -7.47 -8.52 -3.26
N THR A 435 -8.02 -7.59 -2.48
CA THR A 435 -8.69 -6.37 -2.98
C THR A 435 -8.30 -5.21 -2.07
N THR A 436 -8.45 -3.96 -2.52
CA THR A 436 -8.34 -2.81 -1.61
C THR A 436 -9.47 -2.85 -0.58
N SER A 437 -9.12 -2.64 0.69
CA SER A 437 -10.05 -2.63 1.81
C SER A 437 -10.88 -1.36 1.83
N CYS A 438 -12.15 -1.49 2.25
CA CYS A 438 -13.01 -0.34 2.55
C CYS A 438 -12.66 0.36 3.88
N TYR A 439 -11.74 -0.21 4.68
CA TYR A 439 -11.31 0.35 5.95
C TYR A 439 -9.84 0.78 5.87
N PRO A 440 -9.53 2.01 5.44
CA PRO A 440 -8.17 2.54 5.49
C PRO A 440 -7.72 2.79 6.94
N LEU A 441 -6.41 2.94 7.14
CA LEU A 441 -5.83 3.39 8.41
C LEU A 441 -5.65 4.91 8.37
N PRO A 442 -6.37 5.69 9.21
CA PRO A 442 -6.22 7.13 9.30
C PRO A 442 -4.96 7.50 10.07
N SER A 443 -3.92 7.92 9.35
CA SER A 443 -2.66 8.42 9.90
C SER A 443 -2.73 9.93 10.02
N ILE A 444 -2.59 10.46 11.24
CA ILE A 444 -2.57 11.91 11.46
C ILE A 444 -1.23 12.46 10.96
N CYS A 445 -1.28 13.64 10.32
CA CYS A 445 -0.13 14.35 9.79
C CYS A 445 0.33 15.45 10.74
N VAL A 446 1.63 15.76 10.70
CA VAL A 446 2.20 16.94 11.36
C VAL A 446 1.84 18.20 10.57
N ARG A 447 2.02 18.19 9.25
CA ARG A 447 1.69 19.33 8.37
C ARG A 447 0.61 18.97 7.37
N ASP A 448 0.94 18.09 6.44
CA ASP A 448 0.05 17.66 5.37
C ASP A 448 0.56 16.34 4.75
N PRO A 449 -0.31 15.59 4.04
CA PRO A 449 0.04 14.29 3.44
C PRO A 449 1.31 14.29 2.60
N VAL A 450 1.54 15.38 1.85
CA VAL A 450 2.61 15.45 0.84
C VAL A 450 3.92 15.85 1.49
N SER A 451 3.90 16.91 2.29
CA SER A 451 5.10 17.42 2.99
C SER A 451 5.68 16.36 3.91
N ASP A 452 4.85 15.71 4.73
CA ASP A 452 5.29 14.70 5.68
C ASP A 452 5.98 13.51 4.96
N TRP A 453 5.44 13.07 3.83
CA TRP A 453 6.02 11.96 3.06
C TRP A 453 7.39 12.30 2.46
N PHE A 454 7.54 13.49 1.86
CA PHE A 454 8.83 13.92 1.30
C PHE A 454 9.89 14.17 2.37
N GLU A 455 9.49 14.68 3.54
CA GLU A 455 10.37 14.85 4.69
C GLU A 455 10.87 13.50 5.21
N SER A 456 9.97 12.52 5.38
CA SER A 456 10.34 11.13 5.70
C SER A 456 11.29 10.54 4.66
N LEU A 457 11.01 10.72 3.37
CA LEU A 457 11.86 10.20 2.29
C LEU A 457 13.28 10.79 2.32
N ALA A 458 13.38 12.11 2.48
CA ALA A 458 14.66 12.81 2.51
C ALA A 458 15.52 12.39 3.71
N GLN A 459 14.90 12.23 4.88
CA GLN A 459 15.62 11.85 6.11
C GLN A 459 15.97 10.35 6.13
N CYS A 460 15.07 9.45 5.73
CA CYS A 460 15.29 8.01 5.80
C CYS A 460 16.32 7.51 4.78
N LEU A 461 16.33 8.07 3.56
CA LEU A 461 17.20 7.62 2.48
C LEU A 461 18.40 8.55 2.23
N HIS A 462 18.54 9.62 3.02
CA HIS A 462 19.51 10.70 2.77
C HIS A 462 19.51 11.13 1.29
N TRP A 463 18.32 11.29 0.73
CA TRP A 463 18.11 11.46 -0.70
C TRP A 463 18.90 12.68 -1.21
N ASN A 464 19.83 12.44 -2.14
CA ASN A 464 20.73 13.45 -2.71
C ASN A 464 21.68 14.18 -1.72
N VAL A 465 21.98 13.61 -0.53
CA VAL A 465 23.07 14.13 0.32
C VAL A 465 24.41 13.71 -0.29
N ARG A 466 24.89 14.47 -1.28
CA ARG A 466 26.22 14.30 -1.86
C ARG A 466 27.18 15.25 -1.14
N LYS A 467 28.34 14.76 -0.67
CA LYS A 467 29.46 15.65 -0.33
C LYS A 467 29.77 16.46 -1.59
N LYS A 468 29.72 17.80 -1.51
CA LYS A 468 30.18 18.65 -2.61
C LYS A 468 31.61 18.23 -2.94
N GLN A 469 31.89 17.90 -4.21
CA GLN A 469 33.25 17.61 -4.64
C GLN A 469 34.11 18.84 -4.31
N ALA A 470 35.19 18.63 -3.55
CA ALA A 470 36.20 19.66 -3.34
C ALA A 470 36.81 20.00 -4.69
N HIS A 471 37.10 21.28 -4.92
CA HIS A 471 37.83 21.73 -6.10
C HIS A 471 39.20 21.02 -6.11
N PHE A 472 39.67 20.58 -7.29
CA PHE A 472 41.05 20.11 -7.43
C PHE A 472 41.98 21.25 -6.97
N THR A 473 42.77 21.01 -5.92
CA THR A 473 43.98 21.80 -5.67
C THR A 473 45.02 21.26 -6.64
N GLU A 474 45.49 22.13 -7.54
CA GLU A 474 46.68 21.87 -8.34
C GLU A 474 47.88 21.95 -7.39
N ASP A 475 48.40 20.79 -6.96
CA ASP A 475 49.65 20.69 -6.22
C ASP A 475 50.61 19.76 -6.98
N GLU A 476 51.23 20.28 -8.03
CA GLU A 476 52.58 19.96 -8.51
C GLU A 476 53.13 21.30 -9.01
N ASP A 477 54.17 21.89 -8.42
CA ASP A 477 55.54 21.43 -8.62
C ASP A 477 56.40 21.60 -7.36
N GLY A 478 57.20 20.57 -7.09
CA GLY A 478 58.23 20.60 -6.06
C GLY A 478 59.45 21.39 -6.51
N GLU A 479 60.05 22.11 -5.56
CA GLU A 479 61.46 22.45 -5.59
C GLU A 479 62.14 21.76 -4.41
N GLU A 480 63.13 20.94 -4.76
CA GLU A 480 64.10 20.31 -3.87
C GLU A 480 64.86 21.39 -3.09
N ASP A 481 65.00 21.20 -1.78
CA ASP A 481 66.20 21.67 -1.08
C ASP A 481 66.58 20.64 -0.02
N GLY A 482 67.81 20.16 -0.15
CA GLY A 482 68.40 19.14 0.70
C GLY A 482 69.00 19.68 1.99
N GLU A 483 69.69 18.74 2.64
CA GLU A 483 70.61 18.88 3.77
C GLU A 483 70.08 18.67 5.20
N GLN A 484 70.40 17.47 5.68
CA GLN A 484 71.22 17.17 6.87
C GLN A 484 70.72 17.58 8.25
N GLY A 485 70.59 16.59 9.14
CA GLY A 485 70.53 16.85 10.58
C GLY A 485 70.26 15.60 11.40
N ALA A 486 71.32 14.96 11.84
CA ALA A 486 71.35 13.75 12.68
C ALA A 486 70.60 13.87 14.02
N GLY A 487 70.10 12.72 14.47
CA GLY A 487 70.42 12.23 15.82
C GLY A 487 69.29 12.24 16.85
N SER A 488 69.03 11.02 17.34
CA SER A 488 68.33 10.59 18.58
C SER A 488 66.85 10.25 18.45
#